data_AF-A0A950KUE4-F1
#
_entry.id   AF-A0A950KUE4-F1
#
_cell.length_a   1.000
_cell.length_b   1.000
_cell.length_c   1.000
_cell.angle_alpha   90.00
_cell.angle_beta   90.00
_cell.angle_gamma   90.00
#
_symmetry.space_group_name_H-M   'P 1'
#
loop_
_entity.id
_entity.type
_entity.pdbx_description
1 polymer ?
#
loop_
_entity_poly.entity_id
_entity_poly.type
_entity_poly.pdbx_seq_one_letter_code
_entity_poly.pdbx_strand_id
1 'polypeptide(L)'
;MIDLKVSGFDWDDGNRTKCRKHGVSLTQIEALFAHNPRIAPDPKHSANEDRLIAVGRTSTGRPVFVAFTIRTKNGRRLIRPVTARYMHAKEIAAYEKESPTT
;
A
#
# COMPACT_ATOMS: atom_id res chain seq x y z
N MET A 1 -11.53 0.59 11.08
CA MET A 1 -10.91 0.16 9.81
C MET A 1 -11.22 1.24 8.78
N ILE A 2 -10.22 1.79 8.07
CA ILE A 2 -10.46 2.83 7.05
C ILE A 2 -11.03 2.15 5.80
N ASP A 3 -12.27 2.47 5.42
CA ASP A 3 -12.85 2.05 4.14
C ASP A 3 -12.33 2.98 3.03
N LEU A 4 -11.49 2.45 2.16
CA LEU A 4 -10.88 3.24 1.08
C LEU A 4 -11.69 3.10 -0.22
N LYS A 5 -12.57 4.07 -0.49
CA LYS A 5 -13.28 4.17 -1.78
C LYS A 5 -12.44 4.87 -2.83
N VAL A 6 -11.90 4.09 -3.76
CA VAL A 6 -11.05 4.55 -4.87
C VAL A 6 -11.47 3.88 -6.18
N SER A 7 -11.19 4.55 -7.30
CA SER A 7 -11.56 4.10 -8.65
C SER A 7 -10.40 3.45 -9.42
N GLY A 8 -9.22 3.32 -8.80
CA GLY A 8 -8.03 2.74 -9.43
C GLY A 8 -6.73 3.36 -8.93
N PHE A 9 -5.69 3.28 -9.77
CA PHE A 9 -4.33 3.72 -9.46
C PHE A 9 -3.89 4.88 -10.37
N ASP A 10 -3.18 5.84 -9.77
CA ASP A 10 -2.49 6.93 -10.46
C ASP A 10 -1.04 6.52 -10.75
N TRP A 11 -0.85 5.68 -11.77
CA TRP A 11 0.47 5.24 -12.20
C TRP A 11 1.11 6.21 -13.21
N ASP A 12 2.38 6.52 -13.00
CA ASP A 12 3.27 7.16 -13.98
C ASP A 12 4.61 6.42 -14.05
N ASP A 13 5.49 6.82 -14.96
CA ASP A 13 6.77 6.13 -15.13
C ASP A 13 7.65 6.19 -13.86
N GLY A 14 7.63 7.34 -13.17
CA GLY A 14 8.41 7.59 -11.97
C GLY A 14 8.01 6.70 -10.81
N ASN A 15 6.72 6.61 -10.49
CA ASN A 15 6.26 5.80 -9.36
C ASN A 15 6.27 4.30 -9.68
N ARG A 16 6.05 3.89 -10.92
CA ARG A 16 6.20 2.50 -11.35
C ARG A 16 7.61 2.00 -11.13
N THR A 17 8.60 2.76 -11.60
CA THR A 17 10.02 2.42 -11.44
C THR A 17 10.41 2.39 -9.98
N LYS A 18 9.99 3.40 -9.20
CA LYS A 18 10.27 3.47 -7.76
C LYS A 18 9.69 2.31 -6.97
N CYS A 19 8.45 1.89 -7.25
CA CYS A 19 7.81 0.78 -6.54
C CYS A 19 8.46 -0.57 -6.89
N ARG A 20 8.87 -0.77 -8.15
CA ARG A 20 9.53 -2.00 -8.58
C ARG A 20 10.94 -2.17 -8.02
N LYS A 21 11.60 -1.08 -7.60
CA LYS A 21 12.98 -1.09 -7.10
C LYS A 21 13.22 -2.08 -5.94
N HIS A 22 12.20 -2.38 -5.15
CA HIS A 22 12.30 -3.27 -3.99
C HIS A 22 11.72 -4.69 -4.23
N GLY A 23 11.55 -5.08 -5.49
CA GLY A 23 11.14 -6.44 -5.86
C GLY A 23 9.64 -6.75 -5.71
N VAL A 24 8.82 -5.73 -5.50
CA VAL A 24 7.35 -5.84 -5.52
C VAL A 24 6.85 -5.41 -6.90
N SER A 25 6.11 -6.27 -7.59
CA SER A 25 5.53 -5.95 -8.89
C SER A 25 4.30 -5.05 -8.76
N LEU A 26 3.94 -4.35 -9.84
CA LEU A 26 2.71 -3.53 -9.86
C LEU A 26 1.48 -4.39 -9.59
N THR A 27 1.42 -5.59 -10.19
CA THR A 27 0.33 -6.55 -9.98
C THR A 27 0.23 -7.00 -8.52
N GLN A 28 1.35 -7.15 -7.80
CA GLN A 28 1.31 -7.47 -6.37
C GLN A 28 0.76 -6.31 -5.54
N ILE A 29 1.08 -5.07 -5.92
CA ILE A 29 0.53 -3.87 -5.28
C ILE A 29 -0.97 -3.79 -5.54
N GLU A 30 -1.42 -3.98 -6.78
CA GLU A 30 -2.83 -3.96 -7.15
C GLU A 30 -3.62 -5.07 -6.44
N ALA A 31 -3.07 -6.29 -6.39
CA ALA A 31 -3.64 -7.42 -5.67
C ALA A 31 -3.77 -7.12 -4.17
N LEU A 32 -2.77 -6.50 -3.55
CA LEU A 32 -2.83 -6.09 -2.15
C LEU A 32 -4.08 -5.25 -1.85
N PHE A 33 -4.38 -4.25 -2.69
CA PHE A 33 -5.57 -3.40 -2.51
C PHE A 33 -6.89 -4.10 -2.87
N ALA A 34 -6.86 -5.08 -3.78
CA ALA A 34 -8.03 -5.91 -4.09
C ALA A 34 -8.40 -6.86 -2.94
N HIS A 35 -7.44 -7.21 -2.07
CA HIS A 35 -7.64 -8.09 -0.91
C HIS A 35 -7.82 -7.34 0.42
N ASN A 36 -8.43 -6.15 0.38
CA ASN A 36 -8.78 -5.35 1.57
C ASN A 36 -7.62 -5.24 2.59
N PRO A 37 -6.52 -4.55 2.22
CA PRO A 37 -5.38 -4.45 3.10
C PRO A 37 -5.74 -3.59 4.31
N ARG A 38 -5.00 -3.77 5.41
CA ARG A 38 -5.13 -2.89 6.54
C ARG A 38 -4.47 -1.54 6.21
N ILE A 39 -5.21 -0.46 6.38
CA ILE A 39 -4.75 0.90 6.10
C ILE A 39 -4.62 1.70 7.39
N ALA A 40 -3.50 2.39 7.55
CA ALA A 40 -3.21 3.28 8.68
C ALA A 40 -2.54 4.58 8.20
N PRO A 41 -2.69 5.69 8.93
CA PRO A 41 -1.95 6.91 8.65
C PRO A 41 -0.44 6.72 8.88
N ASP A 42 0.37 7.46 8.13
CA ASP A 42 1.83 7.51 8.27
C ASP A 42 2.28 8.85 8.87
N PRO A 43 2.12 9.05 10.18
CA PRO A 43 2.36 10.35 10.82
C PRO A 43 3.82 10.81 10.68
N LYS A 44 4.77 9.89 10.49
CA LYS A 44 6.19 10.21 10.31
C LYS A 44 6.49 10.94 8.99
N HIS A 45 5.62 10.79 7.99
CA HIS A 45 5.83 11.35 6.65
C HIS A 45 4.67 12.23 6.16
N SER A 46 3.67 12.50 7.01
CA SER A 46 2.45 13.25 6.64
C SER A 46 2.55 14.77 6.80
N ALA A 47 3.76 15.34 6.90
CA ALA A 47 3.93 16.78 7.13
C ALA A 47 3.32 17.67 6.02
N ASN A 48 3.27 17.20 4.78
CA ASN A 48 2.80 17.98 3.62
C ASN A 48 1.66 17.32 2.82
N GLU A 49 1.55 15.99 2.84
CA GLU A 49 0.53 15.24 2.10
C GLU A 49 0.10 14.06 2.99
N ASP A 50 -1.21 13.85 3.18
CA ASP A 50 -1.73 12.74 3.97
C ASP A 50 -1.26 11.41 3.39
N ARG A 51 -0.24 10.82 4.03
CA ARG A 51 0.32 9.54 3.64
C ARG A 51 -0.36 8.44 4.41
N LEU A 52 -0.73 7.42 3.66
CA LEU A 52 -1.33 6.21 4.16
C LEU A 52 -0.38 5.05 3.91
N ILE A 53 -0.39 4.09 4.82
CA ILE A 53 0.29 2.82 4.69
C ILE A 53 -0.78 1.75 4.51
N ALA A 54 -0.62 0.93 3.48
CA ALA A 54 -1.35 -0.32 3.31
C ALA A 54 -0.43 -1.49 3.63
N VAL A 55 -0.92 -2.40 4.47
CA VAL A 55 -0.23 -3.64 4.83
C VAL A 55 -1.15 -4.83 4.60
N GLY A 56 -0.59 -5.92 4.07
CA GLY A 56 -1.34 -7.13 3.79
C GLY A 56 -0.48 -8.16 3.08
N ARG A 57 -1.09 -9.26 2.63
CA ARG A 57 -0.39 -10.34 1.93
C ARG A 57 -0.64 -10.28 0.44
N THR A 58 0.38 -10.67 -0.33
CA THR A 58 0.22 -10.95 -1.76
C THR A 58 -0.48 -12.29 -1.98
N SER A 59 -0.87 -12.58 -3.21
CA SER A 59 -1.34 -13.92 -3.64
C SER A 59 -0.37 -15.05 -3.32
N THR A 60 0.93 -14.76 -3.19
CA THR A 60 1.98 -15.71 -2.80
C THR A 60 2.21 -15.79 -1.28
N GLY A 61 1.36 -15.15 -0.46
CA GLY A 61 1.43 -15.17 0.99
C GLY A 61 2.49 -14.27 1.62
N ARG A 62 3.33 -13.59 0.83
CA ARG A 62 4.38 -12.70 1.37
C ARG A 62 3.77 -11.38 1.84
N PRO A 63 4.06 -10.93 3.08
CA PRO A 63 3.57 -9.64 3.56
C PRO A 63 4.26 -8.47 2.83
N VAL A 64 3.45 -7.52 2.39
CA VAL A 64 3.86 -6.34 1.64
C VAL A 64 3.43 -5.08 2.37
N PHE A 65 4.30 -4.09 2.30
CA PHE A 65 4.11 -2.74 2.77
C PHE A 65 4.06 -1.80 1.57
N VAL A 66 3.01 -0.98 1.48
CA VAL A 66 2.88 0.07 0.47
C VAL A 66 2.57 1.39 1.15
N ALA A 67 3.41 2.39 0.95
CA ALA A 67 3.08 3.77 1.30
C ALA A 67 2.49 4.46 0.07
N PHE A 68 1.37 5.14 0.24
CA PHE A 68 0.62 5.77 -0.84
C PHE A 68 -0.06 7.06 -0.38
N THR A 69 -0.48 7.88 -1.35
CA THR A 69 -1.37 9.02 -1.13
C THR A 69 -2.64 8.84 -1.95
N ILE A 70 -3.69 9.58 -1.63
CA ILE A 70 -4.92 9.62 -2.42
C ILE A 70 -4.97 10.91 -3.22
N ARG A 71 -5.15 10.79 -4.54
CA ARG A 71 -5.28 11.93 -5.44
C ARG A 71 -6.62 11.92 -6.15
N THR A 72 -7.20 13.10 -6.35
CA THR A 72 -8.39 13.25 -7.17
C THR A 72 -7.99 13.75 -8.55
N LYS A 73 -8.30 12.99 -9.60
CA LYS A 73 -8.13 13.38 -11.00
C LYS A 73 -9.44 13.15 -11.75
N ASN A 74 -9.91 14.14 -12.50
CA ASN A 74 -11.15 14.06 -13.29
C ASN A 74 -12.35 13.53 -12.47
N GLY A 75 -12.50 14.00 -11.23
CA GLY A 75 -13.56 13.56 -10.31
C GLY A 75 -13.39 12.15 -9.71
N ARG A 76 -12.29 11.45 -9.99
CA ARG A 76 -12.00 10.10 -9.47
C ARG A 76 -10.92 10.13 -8.40
N ARG A 77 -11.15 9.44 -7.28
CA ARG A 77 -10.12 9.20 -6.26
C ARG A 77 -9.25 8.03 -6.69
N LEU A 78 -7.95 8.24 -6.75
CA LEU A 78 -6.96 7.28 -7.19
C LEU A 78 -5.91 7.07 -6.11
N ILE A 79 -5.47 5.82 -5.96
CA ILE A 79 -4.30 5.49 -5.14
C ILE A 79 -3.06 5.90 -5.92
N ARG A 80 -2.20 6.72 -5.33
CA ARG A 80 -0.86 6.99 -5.86
C ARG A 80 0.19 6.30 -4.99
N PRO A 81 0.70 5.12 -5.39
CA PRO A 81 1.78 4.48 -4.67
C PRO A 81 3.04 5.35 -4.69
N VAL A 82 3.68 5.49 -3.54
CA VAL A 82 4.91 6.26 -3.35
C VAL A 82 6.12 5.33 -3.21
N THR A 83 5.94 4.24 -2.48
CA THR A 83 6.91 3.14 -2.38
C THR A 83 6.20 1.84 -2.01
N ALA A 84 6.78 0.72 -2.44
CA ALA A 84 6.31 -0.62 -2.10
C ALA A 84 7.52 -1.50 -1.79
N ARG A 85 7.42 -2.35 -0.77
CA ARG A 85 8.46 -3.32 -0.40
C ARG A 85 7.86 -4.50 0.35
N TYR A 86 8.59 -5.60 0.42
CA TYR A 86 8.28 -6.65 1.40
C TYR A 86 8.55 -6.15 2.82
N MET A 87 7.76 -6.65 3.76
CA MET A 87 7.94 -6.36 5.17
C MET A 87 9.18 -7.04 5.75
N HIS A 88 9.83 -6.40 6.71
CA HIS A 88 10.86 -7.03 7.53
C HIS A 88 10.23 -7.90 8.63
N ALA A 89 10.99 -8.86 9.16
CA ALA A 89 10.51 -9.82 10.17
C ALA A 89 9.79 -9.18 11.37
N LYS A 90 10.30 -8.03 11.87
CA LYS A 90 9.66 -7.29 12.97
C LYS A 90 8.30 -6.72 12.60
N GLU A 91 8.15 -6.23 11.37
CA GLU A 91 6.89 -5.68 10.86
C GLU A 91 5.87 -6.80 10.62
N ILE A 92 6.33 -7.95 10.11
CA ILE A 92 5.49 -9.15 9.96
C ILE A 92 4.96 -9.58 11.33
N ALA A 93 5.82 -9.71 12.33
CA ALA A 93 5.42 -10.12 13.66
C ALA A 93 4.41 -9.15 14.31
N ALA A 94 4.57 -7.84 14.07
CA ALA A 94 3.58 -6.84 14.52
C ALA A 94 2.25 -7.00 13.77
N TYR A 95 2.29 -7.11 12.45
CA TYR A 95 1.12 -7.30 11.60
C TYR A 95 0.33 -8.57 11.97
N GLU A 96 1.01 -9.69 12.25
CA GLU A 96 0.40 -10.97 12.60
C GLU A 96 -0.19 -10.99 14.01
N LYS A 97 0.44 -10.32 14.98
CA LYS A 97 -0.16 -10.14 16.32
C LYS A 97 -1.49 -9.39 16.27
N GLU A 98 -1.59 -8.42 15.37
CA GLU A 98 -2.80 -7.61 15.20
C GLU A 98 -3.80 -8.21 14.19
N SER A 99 -3.39 -9.24 13.45
CA SER A 99 -4.17 -9.92 12.41
C SER A 99 -3.99 -11.43 12.54
N PRO A 100 -4.52 -12.07 13.60
CA PRO A 100 -4.41 -13.52 13.77
C PRO A 100 -5.02 -14.18 12.54
N THR A 101 -4.19 -14.94 11.82
CA THR A 101 -4.64 -15.74 10.68
C THR A 101 -5.55 -16.83 11.26
N THR A 102 -6.86 -16.66 11.09
CA THR A 102 -7.86 -17.70 11.41
C THR A 102 -7.90 -18.71 10.28
#